data_AF-A0A376TLH4-F1
#
_entry.id   AF-A0A376TLH4-F1
#
_cell.length_a   1.000
_cell.length_b   1.000
_cell.length_c   1.000
_cell.angle_alpha   90.00
_cell.angle_beta   90.00
_cell.angle_gamma   90.00
#
_symmetry.space_group_name_H-M   'P 1'
#
loop_
_entity.id
_entity.type
_entity.pdbx_description
1 polymer ?
#
loop_
_entity_poly.entity_id
_entity_poly.type
_entity_poly.pdbx_seq_one_letter_code
_entity_poly.pdbx_strand_id
1 'polypeptide(L)'
;MLDKARQLVPDVMILDVGLPDISGFELCRQLLALHPALPVLFLTARSEEVDRLLGLEIGADDYVAKPFSPREVCARVRTLLRRVKKFSSPSPVIRIGHFELNEPAAADQLV
;
A
#
# COMPACT_ATOMS: atom_id res chain seq x y z
N MET A 1 -19.18 -8.43 -1.87
CA MET A 1 -17.93 -7.79 -2.33
C MET A 1 -16.71 -8.35 -1.59
N LEU A 2 -16.79 -8.52 -0.26
CA LEU A 2 -15.80 -9.20 0.57
C LEU A 2 -15.47 -10.65 0.14
N ASP A 3 -16.47 -11.43 -0.29
CA ASP A 3 -16.26 -12.84 -0.66
C ASP A 3 -15.45 -13.04 -1.95
N LYS A 4 -15.43 -12.06 -2.86
CA LYS A 4 -14.58 -12.11 -4.06
C LYS A 4 -13.11 -11.78 -3.75
N ALA A 5 -12.85 -10.91 -2.77
CA ALA A 5 -11.50 -10.57 -2.33
C ALA A 5 -10.81 -11.74 -1.59
N ARG A 6 -11.57 -12.69 -1.05
CA ARG A 6 -11.02 -13.89 -0.39
C ARG A 6 -10.47 -14.94 -1.35
N GLN A 7 -10.84 -14.90 -2.63
CA GLN A 7 -10.45 -15.91 -3.63
C GLN A 7 -9.28 -15.46 -4.54
N LEU A 8 -8.92 -14.18 -4.50
CA LEU A 8 -7.80 -13.62 -5.25
C LEU A 8 -7.12 -12.57 -4.37
N VAL A 9 -5.83 -12.72 -4.07
CA VAL A 9 -5.05 -11.66 -3.43
C VAL A 9 -4.72 -10.63 -4.51
N PRO A 10 -5.29 -9.40 -4.46
CA PRO A 10 -5.06 -8.41 -5.51
C PRO A 10 -3.65 -7.83 -5.43
N ASP A 11 -3.11 -7.36 -6.55
CA ASP A 11 -1.80 -6.67 -6.58
C ASP A 11 -1.87 -5.25 -5.97
N VAL A 12 -3.07 -4.67 -5.88
CA VAL A 12 -3.34 -3.35 -5.31
C VAL A 12 -4.81 -3.27 -4.92
N MET A 13 -5.10 -2.60 -3.80
CA MET A 13 -6.46 -2.27 -3.37
C MET A 13 -6.74 -0.78 -3.58
N ILE A 14 -7.88 -0.48 -4.20
CA ILE A 14 -8.42 0.88 -4.25
C ILE A 14 -9.69 0.90 -3.41
N LEU A 15 -9.73 1.78 -2.40
CA LEU A 15 -10.76 1.76 -1.38
C LEU A 15 -11.38 3.15 -1.16
N ASP A 16 -12.71 3.22 -1.12
CA ASP A 16 -13.41 4.42 -0.65
C ASP A 16 -13.47 4.41 0.89
N VAL A 17 -13.29 5.56 1.53
CA VAL A 17 -13.44 5.70 2.98
C VAL A 17 -14.91 5.85 3.37
N GLY A 18 -15.69 6.54 2.53
CA GLY A 18 -17.11 6.83 2.77
C GLY A 18 -18.05 5.69 2.41
N LEU A 19 -17.68 4.45 2.71
CA LEU A 19 -18.54 3.28 2.52
C LEU A 19 -19.78 3.37 3.44
N PRO A 20 -20.94 2.83 3.01
CA PRO A 20 -22.20 2.97 3.72
C PRO A 20 -22.29 2.15 5.02
N ASP A 21 -21.65 0.98 5.07
CA ASP A 21 -21.82 0.02 6.17
C ASP A 21 -20.70 0.10 7.22
N ILE A 22 -19.45 0.05 6.77
CA ILE A 22 -18.24 0.12 7.60
C ILE A 22 -17.33 1.20 7.06
N SER A 23 -16.56 1.88 7.93
CA SER A 23 -15.55 2.83 7.45
C SER A 23 -14.51 2.11 6.58
N GLY A 24 -14.14 2.71 5.45
CA GLY A 24 -13.06 2.16 4.61
C GLY A 24 -11.72 2.07 5.34
N PHE A 25 -11.51 2.89 6.38
CA PHE A 25 -10.35 2.75 7.26
C PHE A 25 -10.36 1.44 8.05
N GLU A 26 -11.51 1.07 8.60
CA GLU A 26 -11.66 -0.17 9.36
C GLU A 26 -11.52 -1.39 8.43
N LEU A 27 -12.10 -1.32 7.24
CA LEU A 27 -11.92 -2.36 6.23
C LEU A 27 -10.45 -2.50 5.80
N CYS A 28 -9.75 -1.38 5.61
CA CYS A 28 -8.32 -1.37 5.29
C CYS A 28 -7.51 -2.11 6.37
N ARG A 29 -7.74 -1.76 7.63
CA ARG A 29 -7.08 -2.38 8.80
C ARG A 29 -7.29 -3.90 8.83
N GLN A 30 -8.52 -4.36 8.61
CA GLN A 30 -8.84 -5.79 8.60
C GLN A 30 -8.15 -6.53 7.44
N LEU A 31 -8.05 -5.91 6.26
CA LEU A 31 -7.39 -6.51 5.10
C LEU A 31 -5.87 -6.52 5.22
N LEU A 32 -5.26 -5.45 5.74
CA LEU A 32 -3.83 -5.37 6.00
C LEU A 32 -3.40 -6.36 7.09
N ALA A 33 -4.26 -6.67 8.07
CA ALA A 33 -3.99 -7.73 9.04
C ALA A 33 -3.85 -9.12 8.39
N LEU A 34 -4.54 -9.37 7.26
CA LEU A 34 -4.45 -10.61 6.50
C LEU A 34 -3.34 -10.58 5.44
N HIS A 35 -3.11 -9.41 4.85
CA HIS A 35 -2.14 -9.19 3.78
C HIS A 35 -1.30 -7.92 4.06
N PRO A 36 -0.28 -7.98 4.93
CA PRO A 36 0.47 -6.80 5.37
C PRO A 36 1.21 -6.05 4.26
N ALA A 37 1.52 -6.74 3.14
CA ALA A 37 2.22 -6.18 2.00
C ALA A 37 1.28 -5.72 0.87
N LEU A 38 -0.04 -5.77 1.07
CA LEU A 38 -1.02 -5.38 0.06
C LEU A 38 -1.01 -3.85 -0.10
N PRO A 39 -0.69 -3.30 -1.29
CA PRO A 39 -0.66 -1.86 -1.46
C PRO A 39 -2.07 -1.28 -1.46
N VAL A 40 -2.27 -0.15 -0.78
CA VAL A 40 -3.58 0.48 -0.61
C VAL A 40 -3.58 1.92 -1.11
N LEU A 41 -4.53 2.23 -1.98
CA LEU A 41 -4.88 3.57 -2.43
C LEU A 41 -6.26 3.95 -1.92
N PHE A 42 -6.35 4.97 -1.06
CA PHE A 42 -7.64 5.56 -0.74
C PHE A 42 -8.12 6.49 -1.86
N LEU A 43 -9.40 6.40 -2.21
CA LEU A 43 -10.05 7.16 -3.26
C LEU A 43 -11.40 7.69 -2.77
N THR A 44 -11.41 8.88 -2.15
CA THR A 44 -12.49 9.29 -1.25
C THR A 44 -12.85 10.77 -1.38
N ALA A 45 -14.08 11.13 -1.01
CA ALA A 45 -14.52 12.52 -0.88
C ALA A 45 -14.04 13.18 0.43
N ARG A 46 -13.52 12.40 1.37
CA ARG A 46 -12.83 12.89 2.57
C ARG A 46 -11.50 13.49 2.12
N SER A 47 -11.32 14.79 2.26
CA SER A 47 -10.13 15.50 1.73
C SER A 47 -9.47 16.39 2.76
N GLU A 48 -9.90 16.31 4.02
CA GLU A 48 -9.27 17.03 5.10
C GLU A 48 -7.88 16.47 5.37
N GLU A 49 -6.95 17.33 5.79
CA GLU A 49 -5.57 16.93 6.09
C GLU A 49 -5.54 15.81 7.14
N VAL A 50 -6.40 15.91 8.15
CA VAL A 50 -6.56 14.92 9.21
C VAL A 50 -6.94 13.55 8.64
N ASP A 51 -7.89 13.50 7.69
CA ASP A 51 -8.32 12.24 7.07
C ASP A 51 -7.18 11.60 6.24
N ARG A 52 -6.37 12.42 5.58
CA ARG A 52 -5.22 11.95 4.81
C ARG A 52 -4.13 11.41 5.74
N LEU A 53 -3.81 12.13 6.82
CA LEU A 53 -2.83 11.69 7.81
C LEU A 53 -3.26 10.37 8.46
N LEU A 54 -4.52 10.28 8.88
CA LEU A 54 -5.09 9.05 9.45
C LEU A 54 -5.00 7.88 8.47
N GLY A 55 -5.30 8.10 7.19
CA GLY A 55 -5.19 7.06 6.17
C GLY A 55 -3.77 6.51 6.03
N LEU A 56 -2.75 7.38 6.10
CA LEU A 56 -1.35 6.98 6.05
C LEU A 56 -0.90 6.25 7.32
N GLU A 57 -1.33 6.71 8.50
CA GLU A 57 -1.03 6.04 9.79
C GLU A 57 -1.59 4.62 9.87
N ILE A 58 -2.74 4.38 9.25
CA ILE A 58 -3.38 3.04 9.17
C ILE A 58 -2.61 2.10 8.23
N GLY A 59 -1.69 2.62 7.42
CA GLY A 59 -0.85 1.85 6.50
C GLY A 59 -1.27 1.93 5.04
N ALA A 60 -2.05 2.94 4.62
CA ALA A 60 -2.24 3.18 3.20
C ALA A 60 -0.98 3.81 2.57
N ASP A 61 -0.69 3.42 1.33
CA ASP A 61 0.47 3.91 0.60
C ASP A 61 0.23 5.24 -0.13
N ASP A 62 -1.03 5.53 -0.47
CA ASP A 62 -1.42 6.76 -1.16
C ASP A 62 -2.90 7.12 -0.90
N TYR A 63 -3.22 8.38 -1.15
CA TYR A 63 -4.52 8.97 -0.85
C TYR A 63 -4.92 10.02 -1.89
N VAL A 64 -6.04 9.77 -2.57
CA VAL A 64 -6.61 10.63 -3.62
C VAL A 64 -7.98 11.12 -3.21
N ALA A 65 -8.12 12.45 -3.16
CA ALA A 65 -9.39 13.11 -2.95
C ALA A 65 -10.21 13.17 -4.24
N LYS A 66 -11.54 13.05 -4.12
CA LYS A 66 -12.51 13.35 -5.17
C LYS A 66 -12.72 14.87 -5.24
N PRO A 67 -12.91 15.45 -6.45
CA PRO A 67 -12.91 14.79 -7.76
C PRO A 67 -11.50 14.51 -8.29
N PHE A 68 -11.34 13.38 -8.99
CA PHE A 68 -10.07 12.97 -9.61
C PHE A 68 -10.27 12.65 -11.09
N SER A 69 -9.18 12.66 -11.86
CA SER A 69 -9.19 12.14 -13.23
C SER A 69 -8.87 10.65 -13.25
N PRO A 70 -9.44 9.84 -14.16
CA PRO A 70 -9.04 8.44 -14.33
C PRO A 70 -7.53 8.29 -14.61
N ARG A 71 -6.92 9.26 -15.30
CA ARG A 71 -5.48 9.28 -15.58
C ARG A 71 -4.64 9.41 -14.31
N GLU A 72 -5.08 10.22 -13.36
CA GLU A 72 -4.41 10.38 -12.07
C GLU A 72 -4.39 9.07 -11.28
N VAL A 73 -5.55 8.44 -11.11
CA VAL A 73 -5.67 7.16 -10.39
C VAL A 73 -4.78 6.10 -11.04
N CYS A 74 -4.83 5.97 -12.37
CA CYS A 74 -3.97 5.05 -13.10
C CYS A 74 -2.47 5.33 -12.90
N ALA A 75 -2.05 6.60 -12.83
CA ALA A 75 -0.65 6.97 -12.61
C ALA A 75 -0.17 6.61 -11.19
N ARG A 76 -1.03 6.79 -10.19
CA ARG A 76 -0.75 6.45 -8.79
C ARG A 76 -0.69 4.95 -8.58
N VAL A 77 -1.66 4.21 -9.11
CA VAL A 77 -1.65 2.74 -9.11
C VAL A 77 -0.37 2.19 -9.75
N ARG A 78 0.03 2.70 -10.93
CA ARG A 78 1.30 2.30 -11.56
C ARG A 78 2.52 2.60 -10.70
N THR A 79 2.48 3.66 -9.91
CA THR A 79 3.57 4.03 -9.00
C THR A 79 3.65 3.07 -7.82
N LEU A 80 2.50 2.73 -7.21
CA LEU A 80 2.40 1.74 -6.14
C LEU A 80 2.95 0.37 -6.58
N LEU A 81 2.42 -0.15 -7.68
CA LEU A 81 2.85 -1.46 -8.21
C LEU A 81 4.34 -1.51 -8.56
N ARG A 82 4.91 -0.40 -9.06
CA ARG A 82 6.34 -0.32 -9.36
C ARG A 82 7.21 -0.35 -8.09
N ARG A 83 6.76 0.30 -7.01
CA ARG A 83 7.45 0.27 -5.72
C ARG A 83 7.51 -1.16 -5.19
N VAL A 84 6.38 -1.84 -5.16
CA VAL A 84 6.29 -3.25 -4.71
C VAL A 84 7.24 -4.15 -5.50
N LYS A 85 7.23 -4.05 -6.84
CA LYS A 85 8.16 -4.83 -7.70
C LYS A 85 9.63 -4.51 -7.45
N LYS A 86 9.95 -3.26 -7.11
CA LYS A 86 11.31 -2.85 -6.80
C LYS A 86 11.79 -3.47 -5.49
N PHE A 87 10.92 -3.51 -4.47
CA PHE A 87 11.23 -4.12 -3.18
C PHE A 87 11.11 -5.65 -3.16
N SER A 88 10.43 -6.25 -4.13
CA SER A 88 10.37 -7.72 -4.28
C SER A 88 11.57 -8.31 -5.04
N SER A 89 12.40 -7.48 -5.66
CA SER A 89 13.64 -7.93 -6.30
C SER A 89 14.70 -8.07 -5.20
N PRO A 90 15.39 -9.21 -5.05
CA PRO A 90 16.45 -9.32 -4.06
C PRO A 90 17.47 -8.23 -4.32
N SER A 91 17.70 -7.37 -3.32
CA SER A 91 18.72 -6.34 -3.40
C SER A 91 20.06 -7.02 -3.66
N PRO A 92 20.76 -6.67 -4.76
CA PRO A 92 22.05 -7.27 -5.03
C PRO A 92 23.00 -6.91 -3.89
N VAL A 93 23.82 -7.87 -3.48
CA VAL A 93 24.93 -7.59 -2.57
C VAL A 93 25.83 -6.56 -3.23
N ILE A 94 25.88 -5.34 -2.68
CA ILE A 94 26.72 -4.26 -3.22
C ILE A 94 28.07 -4.34 -2.51
N ARG A 95 29.15 -4.52 -3.28
CA ARG A 95 30.53 -4.54 -2.76
C ARG A 95 31.28 -3.27 -3.18
N ILE A 96 31.74 -2.49 -2.22
CA ILE A 96 32.57 -1.30 -2.43
C ILE A 96 33.88 -1.48 -1.66
N GLY A 97 34.97 -1.82 -2.37
CA GLY A 97 36.25 -2.12 -1.75
C GLY A 97 36.14 -3.32 -0.79
N HIS A 98 36.38 -3.08 0.50
CA HIS A 98 36.25 -4.10 1.56
C HIS A 98 34.88 -4.12 2.24
N PHE A 99 33.95 -3.25 1.83
CA PHE A 99 32.62 -3.17 2.42
C PHE A 99 31.62 -3.96 1.59
N GLU A 100 30.77 -4.73 2.28
CA GLU A 100 29.66 -5.48 1.70
C GLU A 100 28.34 -4.96 2.29
N LEU A 101 27.46 -4.41 1.45
CA LEU A 101 26.08 -4.09 1.79
C LEU A 101 25.19 -5.25 1.35
N ASN A 102 24.74 -6.02 2.35
CA ASN A 102 23.86 -7.16 2.19
C ASN A 102 22.54 -6.85 2.91
N GLU A 103 21.62 -6.17 2.22
CA GLU A 103 20.28 -5.89 2.75
C GLU A 103 19.52 -7.15 3.22
N PRO A 104 19.61 -8.32 2.55
CA PRO A 104 19.02 -9.56 3.07
C PRO A 104 19.55 -9.98 4.45
N ALA A 105 20.84 -9.78 4.74
CA ALA A 105 21.45 -10.15 6.02
C ALA A 105 21.05 -9.24 7.19
N ALA A 106 20.54 -8.03 6.92
CA ALA A 106 20.07 -7.11 7.95
C ALA A 106 18.70 -7.49 8.54
N ALA A 107 17.89 -8.25 7.79
CA ALA A 107 16.60 -8.75 8.28
C ALA A 107 16.74 -9.97 9.22
N ASP A 108 17.79 -10.78 9.06
CA ASP A 108 18.04 -11.99 9.85
C ASP A 108 18.72 -11.74 11.21
N GLN A 109 19.17 -10.51 11.50
CA GLN A 109 19.87 -10.17 12.75
C GLN A 109 18.97 -9.55 13.84
N LEU A 110 17.65 -9.52 13.63
CA LEU A 110 16.66 -8.96 14.56
C LEU A 110 15.83 -10.02 15.32
N VAL A 111 16.32 -11.26 15.43
CA VAL A 111 15.72 -12.32 16.26
C VAL A 111 16.59 -12.61 17.48
#